data_AF-A0A098BTV8-F1
#
_entry.id   AF-A0A098BTV8-F1
#
_cell.length_a   1.000
_cell.length_b   1.000
_cell.length_c   1.000
_cell.angle_alpha   90.00
_cell.angle_beta   90.00
_cell.angle_gamma   90.00
#
_symmetry.space_group_name_H-M   'P 1'
#
loop_
_entity.id
_entity.type
_entity.pdbx_description
1 polymer ?
#
loop_
_entity_poly.entity_id
_entity_poly.type
_entity_poly.pdbx_seq_one_letter_code
_entity_poly.pdbx_strand_id
1 'polypeptide(L)'
;MSDNSGDAGRGGLTVGSRVVVRRGDEKSRAPGVVVEDYASEAAQAGEQLGRDWAPVRRWAVALDDGRLVFADDDEVEAEPKKG
;
A
#
# COMPACT_ATOMS: atom_id res chain seq x y z
N MET A 1 -30.34 -3.48 -5.49
CA MET A 1 -29.02 -2.84 -5.57
C MET A 1 -28.44 -2.88 -4.18
N SER A 2 -27.30 -3.54 -3.99
CA SER A 2 -26.62 -3.57 -2.70
C SER A 2 -25.54 -2.50 -2.73
N ASP A 3 -25.66 -1.52 -1.84
CA ASP A 3 -24.71 -0.44 -1.70
C ASP A 3 -23.43 -0.99 -1.05
N ASN A 4 -22.40 -1.21 -1.86
CA ASN A 4 -21.09 -1.65 -1.42
C ASN A 4 -20.31 -0.45 -0.86
N SER A 5 -20.74 0.07 0.29
CA SER A 5 -20.07 1.20 0.98
C SER A 5 -18.73 0.83 1.63
N GLY A 6 -18.07 -0.25 1.19
CA GLY A 6 -16.73 -0.64 1.63
C GLY A 6 -15.58 0.01 0.84
N ASP A 7 -15.87 0.79 -0.20
CA ASP A 7 -14.87 1.30 -1.15
C ASP A 7 -14.29 2.68 -0.80
N ALA A 8 -14.94 3.43 0.09
CA ALA A 8 -14.59 4.84 0.38
C ALA A 8 -13.26 5.06 1.14
N GLY A 9 -12.47 4.02 1.35
CA GLY A 9 -11.12 4.09 1.96
C GLY A 9 -10.03 3.35 1.20
N ARG A 10 -10.34 2.67 0.08
CA ARG A 10 -9.38 1.80 -0.66
C ARG A 10 -9.17 2.18 -2.13
N GLY A 11 -9.84 3.22 -2.63
CA GLY A 11 -9.83 3.59 -4.03
C GLY A 11 -8.82 4.70 -4.38
N GLY A 12 -7.77 4.35 -5.15
CA GLY A 12 -7.05 5.34 -5.97
C GLY A 12 -5.65 5.75 -5.50
N LEU A 13 -4.97 4.95 -4.69
CA LEU A 13 -3.53 5.15 -4.50
C LEU A 13 -2.79 4.96 -5.83
N THR A 14 -1.89 5.88 -6.12
CA THR A 14 -0.99 5.85 -7.28
C THR A 14 0.40 6.31 -6.85
N VAL A 15 1.40 6.12 -7.71
CA VAL A 15 2.70 6.80 -7.56
C VAL A 15 2.48 8.31 -7.34
N GLY A 16 3.22 8.88 -6.38
CA GLY A 16 3.08 10.26 -5.92
C GLY A 16 2.01 10.47 -4.84
N SER A 17 1.19 9.48 -4.53
CA SER A 17 0.18 9.59 -3.46
C SER A 17 0.83 9.74 -2.09
N ARG A 18 0.28 10.63 -1.29
CA ARG A 18 0.67 10.81 0.10
C ARG A 18 -0.05 9.81 0.98
N VAL A 19 0.70 9.06 1.79
CA VAL A 19 0.17 7.90 2.52
C VAL A 19 0.72 7.80 3.93
N VAL A 20 0.05 7.00 4.75
CA VAL A 20 0.53 6.52 6.04
C VAL A 20 0.63 4.99 5.97
N VAL A 21 1.83 4.47 6.22
CA VAL A 21 2.09 3.04 6.33
C VAL A 21 1.85 2.59 7.78
N ARG A 22 1.10 1.51 7.97
CA ARG A 22 0.89 0.85 9.27
C ARG A 22 1.71 -0.44 9.33
N ARG A 23 2.65 -0.54 10.27
CA ARG A 23 3.48 -1.74 10.46
C ARG A 23 3.37 -2.25 11.89
N GLY A 24 2.70 -3.39 12.10
CA GLY A 24 2.57 -3.98 13.43
C GLY A 24 1.47 -3.32 14.26
N ASP A 25 1.80 -2.80 15.45
CA ASP A 25 0.81 -2.18 16.33
C ASP A 25 0.34 -0.81 15.79
N GLU A 26 -0.85 -0.36 16.23
CA GLU A 26 -1.47 0.88 15.72
C GLU A 26 -0.65 2.15 15.96
N LYS A 27 0.37 2.07 16.82
CA LYS A 27 1.26 3.19 17.17
C LYS A 27 2.36 3.41 16.12
N SER A 28 2.57 2.44 15.25
CA SER A 28 3.62 2.43 14.23
C SER A 28 3.11 2.99 12.89
N ARG A 29 2.59 4.23 12.91
CA ARG A 29 2.17 4.96 11.70
C ARG A 29 3.34 5.75 11.15
N ALA A 30 3.76 5.45 9.92
CA ALA A 30 4.89 6.09 9.26
C ALA A 30 4.40 6.80 7.98
N PRO A 31 4.40 8.13 7.94
CA PRO A 31 3.93 8.87 6.78
C PRO A 31 5.00 8.88 5.67
N GLY A 32 4.57 8.88 4.41
CA GLY A 32 5.44 8.75 3.25
C GLY A 32 4.75 9.04 1.91
N VAL A 33 5.47 8.83 0.83
CA VAL A 33 4.99 8.98 -0.55
C VAL A 33 5.16 7.66 -1.30
N VAL A 34 4.13 7.23 -2.02
CA VAL A 34 4.24 6.09 -2.94
C VAL A 34 5.21 6.44 -4.07
N VAL A 35 6.23 5.63 -4.27
CA VAL A 35 7.23 5.80 -5.33
C VAL A 35 7.13 4.75 -6.43
N GLU A 36 6.48 3.61 -6.19
CA GLU A 36 6.21 2.59 -7.21
C GLU A 36 4.97 1.74 -6.88
N ASP A 37 4.29 1.23 -7.92
CA ASP A 37 3.18 0.27 -7.88
C ASP A 37 3.53 -1.02 -8.64
N TYR A 38 3.85 -2.08 -7.89
CA TYR A 38 4.20 -3.42 -8.39
C TYR A 38 2.99 -4.35 -8.56
N ALA A 39 1.77 -3.84 -8.79
CA ALA A 39 0.58 -4.68 -8.93
C ALA A 39 0.74 -5.80 -9.99
N SER A 40 1.42 -5.50 -11.09
CA SER A 40 1.60 -6.45 -12.19
C SER A 40 2.54 -7.61 -11.82
N GLU A 41 3.60 -7.30 -11.09
CA GLU A 41 4.60 -8.23 -10.59
C GLU A 41 4.03 -9.10 -9.46
N ALA A 42 3.22 -8.49 -8.58
CA ALA A 42 2.48 -9.19 -7.54
C ALA A 42 1.52 -10.23 -8.12
N ALA A 43 0.75 -9.86 -9.16
CA ALA A 43 -0.14 -10.79 -9.85
C ALA A 43 0.62 -11.95 -10.51
N GLN A 44 1.73 -11.66 -11.20
CA GLN A 44 2.54 -12.69 -11.86
C GLN A 44 3.21 -13.66 -10.87
N ALA A 45 3.68 -13.16 -9.72
CA ALA A 45 4.38 -13.98 -8.74
C ALA A 45 3.49 -15.07 -8.12
N GLY A 46 2.24 -14.72 -7.79
CA GLY A 46 1.28 -15.67 -7.22
C GLY A 46 0.78 -16.68 -8.26
N GLU A 47 0.23 -16.21 -9.38
CA GLU A 47 -0.49 -17.08 -10.31
C GLU A 47 0.42 -17.95 -11.18
N GLN A 48 1.60 -17.44 -11.57
CA GLN A 48 2.40 -18.06 -12.63
C GLN A 48 3.66 -18.75 -12.13
N LEU A 49 4.16 -18.35 -10.95
CA LEU A 49 5.45 -18.82 -10.44
C LEU A 49 5.34 -19.67 -9.17
N GLY A 50 4.14 -19.84 -8.60
CA GLY A 50 3.92 -20.61 -7.37
C GLY A 50 4.73 -20.08 -6.19
N ARG A 51 4.94 -18.76 -6.13
CA ARG A 51 5.78 -18.09 -5.11
C ARG A 51 4.96 -17.64 -3.91
N ASP A 52 4.00 -18.45 -3.48
CA ASP A 52 3.15 -18.17 -2.31
C ASP A 52 3.97 -18.08 -1.01
N TRP A 53 5.18 -18.64 -1.01
CA TRP A 53 6.13 -18.57 0.10
C TRP A 53 6.91 -17.25 0.19
N ALA A 54 6.83 -16.39 -0.84
CA ALA A 54 7.48 -15.08 -0.90
C ALA A 54 6.66 -14.10 -1.78
N PRO A 55 5.49 -13.65 -1.30
CA PRO A 55 4.64 -12.75 -2.07
C PRO A 55 5.34 -11.41 -2.32
N VAL A 56 5.20 -10.89 -3.54
CA VAL A 56 5.67 -9.54 -3.91
C VAL A 56 4.67 -8.54 -3.36
N ARG A 57 5.18 -7.60 -2.55
CA ARG A 57 4.39 -6.50 -2.01
C ARG A 57 4.17 -5.43 -3.07
N ARG A 58 2.95 -4.91 -3.16
CA ARG A 58 2.54 -3.98 -4.22
C ARG A 58 3.22 -2.62 -4.14
N TRP A 59 3.19 -1.97 -2.99
CA TRP A 59 3.60 -0.57 -2.88
C TRP A 59 5.04 -0.45 -2.47
N ALA A 60 5.82 0.40 -3.15
CA ALA A 60 7.02 0.98 -2.57
C ALA A 60 6.71 2.38 -2.07
N VAL A 61 7.05 2.67 -0.81
CA VAL A 61 6.81 3.95 -0.15
C VAL A 61 8.11 4.51 0.39
N ALA A 62 8.47 5.71 -0.05
CA ALA A 62 9.53 6.50 0.58
C ALA A 62 8.94 7.19 1.81
N LEU A 63 9.35 6.73 2.99
CA LEU A 63 8.96 7.33 4.26
C LEU A 63 9.67 8.66 4.48
N ASP A 64 9.05 9.56 5.25
CA ASP A 64 9.63 10.88 5.58
C ASP A 64 10.94 10.79 6.35
N ASP A 65 11.18 9.68 7.06
CA ASP A 65 12.43 9.42 7.77
C ASP A 65 13.56 8.92 6.87
N GLY A 66 13.33 8.87 5.55
CA GLY A 66 14.31 8.50 4.53
C GLY A 66 14.39 7.00 4.24
N ARG A 67 13.60 6.15 4.91
CA ARG A 67 13.55 4.71 4.62
C ARG A 67 12.65 4.41 3.44
N LEU A 68 13.03 3.40 2.66
CA LEU A 68 12.16 2.77 1.67
C LEU A 68 11.49 1.54 2.29
N VAL A 69 10.17 1.44 2.20
CA VAL A 69 9.41 0.27 2.66
C VAL A 69 8.53 -0.26 1.55
N PHE A 70 8.35 -1.59 1.54
CA PHE A 70 7.39 -2.26 0.67
C PHE A 70 6.13 -2.59 1.48
N ALA A 71 4.93 -2.45 0.94
CA ALA A 71 3.70 -2.65 1.68
C ALA A 71 2.57 -3.21 0.79
N ASP A 72 1.64 -3.93 1.41
CA ASP A 72 0.41 -4.39 0.74
C ASP A 72 -0.74 -3.38 0.91
N ASP A 73 -1.84 -3.60 0.19
CA ASP A 73 -3.00 -2.68 0.17
C ASP A 73 -3.61 -2.45 1.56
N ASP A 74 -3.50 -3.41 2.48
CA ASP A 74 -4.00 -3.32 3.86
C ASP A 74 -3.02 -2.64 4.83
N GLU A 75 -1.78 -2.42 4.41
CA GLU A 75 -0.73 -1.75 5.18
C GLU A 75 -0.61 -0.25 4.84
N VAL A 76 -1.32 0.25 3.82
CA VAL A 76 -1.19 1.63 3.30
C VAL A 76 -2.54 2.34 3.27
N GLU A 77 -2.60 3.52 3.87
CA GLU A 77 -3.78 4.39 3.89
C GLU A 77 -3.43 5.75 3.27
N ALA A 78 -4.36 6.38 2.54
CA ALA A 78 -4.19 7.76 2.10
C ALA A 78 -4.03 8.71 3.32
N GLU A 79 -3.08 9.64 3.26
CA GLU A 79 -2.93 10.63 4.34
C GLU A 79 -4.10 11.63 4.28
N PRO A 80 -4.83 11.85 5.37
CA PRO A 80 -5.93 12.82 5.39
C PRO A 80 -5.39 14.22 5.18
N LYS A 81 -6.01 14.97 4.26
CA LYS A 81 -5.69 16.39 4.05
C LYS A 81 -6.02 17.16 5.33
N LYS A 82 -5.02 17.82 5.91
CA LYS A 82 -5.27 18.82 6.96
C LYS A 82 -6.00 20.00 6.31
N GLY A 83 -7.21 20.29 6.80
CA GLY A 83 -8.03 21.43 6.37
C GLY A 83 -7.47 22.76 6.86
#